data_AF-A0A522T8G1-F1
#
_entry.id   AF-A0A522T8G1-F1
#
_cell.length_a   1.000
_cell.length_b   1.000
_cell.length_c   1.000
_cell.angle_alpha   90.00
_cell.angle_beta   90.00
_cell.angle_gamma   90.00
#
_symmetry.space_group_name_H-M   'P 1'
#
loop_
_entity.id
_entity.type
_entity.pdbx_description
1 polymer ?
#
loop_
_entity_poly.entity_id
_entity_poly.type
_entity_poly.pdbx_seq_one_letter_code
_entity_poly.pdbx_strand_id
1 'polypeptide(L)'
;MEKIEAIHSDLRFPISSVVNTEILEDTIHAVHGVRTLGTGIPGYLAIGSYRDIDSTTFAVVHHKKTRGIKITLKDEVYDALVIGFDDPESIAEKLQILM
;
A
#
# COMPACT_ATOMS: atom_id res chain seq x y z
N MET A 1 1.71 7.04 -26.07
CA MET A 1 1.27 6.25 -24.90
C MET A 1 2.27 6.58 -23.81
N GLU A 2 2.04 7.68 -23.09
CA GLU A 2 2.88 8.13 -21.98
C GLU A 2 1.94 8.52 -20.85
N LYS A 3 1.87 7.65 -19.84
CA LYS A 3 1.09 7.86 -18.61
C LYS A 3 1.73 7.10 -17.45
N ILE A 4 3.06 7.17 -17.35
CA ILE A 4 3.81 6.57 -16.23
C ILE A 4 4.01 7.61 -15.11
N GLU A 5 3.85 8.91 -15.38
CA GLU A 5 4.48 9.97 -14.55
C GLU A 5 3.54 10.92 -13.80
N ALA A 6 2.23 10.68 -13.77
CA ALA A 6 1.31 11.59 -13.10
C ALA A 6 0.52 10.87 -12.00
N ILE A 7 0.70 11.31 -10.74
CA ILE A 7 -0.41 11.37 -9.77
C ILE A 7 -0.89 9.99 -9.26
N HIS A 8 -0.12 9.31 -8.41
CA HIS A 8 -0.72 8.25 -7.55
C HIS A 8 -1.54 8.85 -6.37
N SER A 9 -2.17 10.02 -6.54
CA SER A 9 -2.94 10.68 -5.46
C SER A 9 -4.38 10.17 -5.30
N ASP A 10 -4.90 9.37 -6.23
CA ASP A 10 -6.25 8.79 -6.11
C ASP A 10 -6.30 7.37 -6.68
N LEU A 11 -5.72 6.42 -5.94
CA LEU A 11 -5.91 5.00 -6.23
C LEU A 11 -7.25 4.55 -5.66
N ARG A 12 -8.13 4.04 -6.53
CA ARG A 12 -9.44 3.52 -6.16
C ARG A 12 -9.54 2.06 -6.57
N PHE A 13 -9.92 1.22 -5.62
CA PHE A 13 -10.14 -0.20 -5.83
C PHE A 13 -11.56 -0.55 -5.35
N PRO A 14 -12.28 -1.47 -6.02
CA PRO A 14 -13.57 -1.94 -5.56
C PRO A 14 -13.39 -2.79 -4.28
N ILE A 15 -14.29 -2.64 -3.30
CA ILE A 15 -14.20 -3.41 -2.04
C ILE A 15 -14.22 -4.93 -2.28
N SER A 16 -14.87 -5.40 -3.35
CA SER A 16 -14.91 -6.82 -3.74
C SER A 16 -13.56 -7.40 -4.19
N SER A 17 -12.59 -6.54 -4.51
CA SER A 17 -11.20 -6.96 -4.79
C SER A 17 -10.40 -7.23 -3.52
N VAL A 18 -10.85 -6.75 -2.35
CA VAL A 18 -10.15 -6.94 -1.08
C VAL A 18 -10.33 -8.38 -0.61
N VAL A 19 -9.21 -9.08 -0.43
CA VAL A 19 -9.16 -10.47 0.02
C VAL A 19 -8.84 -10.55 1.51
N ASN A 20 -7.94 -9.69 1.99
CA ASN A 20 -7.50 -9.68 3.37
C ASN A 20 -7.06 -8.28 3.80
N THR A 21 -7.22 -7.97 5.07
CA THR A 21 -6.71 -6.76 5.72
C THR A 21 -5.95 -7.17 6.97
N GLU A 22 -4.68 -6.77 7.05
CA GLU A 22 -3.77 -7.12 8.15
C GLU A 22 -3.20 -5.84 8.78
N ILE A 23 -3.24 -5.75 10.11
CA ILE A 23 -2.56 -4.67 10.84
C ILE A 23 -1.07 -5.02 10.94
N LEU A 24 -0.23 -4.07 10.55
CA LEU A 24 1.21 -4.19 10.62
C LEU A 24 1.75 -3.32 11.74
N GLU A 25 2.55 -3.91 12.62
CA GLU A 25 3.33 -3.17 13.62
C GLU A 25 4.55 -2.47 12.99
N ASP A 26 5.03 -3.02 11.87
CA ASP A 26 6.15 -2.48 11.11
C ASP A 26 5.95 -2.61 9.59
N THR A 27 5.43 -1.54 9.01
CA THR A 27 5.24 -1.32 7.57
C THR A 27 6.55 -1.17 6.82
N ILE A 28 7.64 -0.75 7.46
CA ILE A 28 8.94 -0.61 6.80
C ILE A 28 9.45 -2.00 6.42
N HIS A 29 9.39 -2.92 7.37
CA HIS A 29 9.76 -4.30 7.13
C HIS A 29 8.77 -5.00 6.20
N ALA A 30 7.50 -4.62 6.15
CA ALA A 30 6.53 -5.25 5.24
C ALA A 30 6.72 -4.86 3.76
N VAL A 31 7.49 -3.82 3.45
CA VAL A 31 7.79 -3.41 2.07
C VAL A 31 9.01 -4.17 1.58
N HIS A 32 8.77 -5.13 0.67
CA HIS A 32 9.80 -6.00 0.08
C HIS A 32 9.86 -5.87 -1.44
N GLY A 33 10.93 -6.42 -2.02
CA GLY A 33 11.13 -6.47 -3.47
C GLY A 33 11.89 -5.26 -4.02
N VAL A 34 12.05 -5.26 -5.35
CA VAL A 34 12.74 -4.20 -6.07
C VAL A 34 11.78 -3.04 -6.29
N ARG A 35 12.16 -1.83 -5.89
CA ARG A 35 11.38 -0.62 -6.21
C ARG A 35 11.44 -0.37 -7.72
N THR A 36 10.30 -0.52 -8.40
CA THR A 36 10.21 -0.40 -9.86
C THR A 36 9.65 0.94 -10.32
N LEU A 37 8.80 1.56 -9.50
CA LEU A 37 8.20 2.88 -9.74
C LEU A 37 8.09 3.64 -8.42
N GLY A 38 8.30 4.95 -8.45
CA GLY A 38 8.06 5.79 -7.27
C GLY A 38 8.84 7.10 -7.31
N THR A 39 8.27 8.11 -6.66
CA THR A 39 8.93 9.41 -6.47
C THR A 39 9.65 9.42 -5.12
N GLY A 40 10.88 9.91 -5.09
CA GLY A 40 11.57 10.19 -3.83
C GLY A 40 10.93 11.41 -3.18
N ILE A 41 9.98 11.20 -2.26
CA ILE A 41 9.31 12.30 -1.55
C ILE A 41 9.97 12.49 -0.17
N PRO A 42 10.53 13.68 0.12
CA PRO A 42 11.04 14.00 1.44
C PRO A 42 9.98 13.77 2.52
N GLY A 43 10.35 13.08 3.59
CA GLY A 43 9.42 12.70 4.66
C GLY A 43 8.76 11.33 4.48
N TYR A 44 8.92 10.66 3.34
CA TYR A 44 8.47 9.28 3.19
C TYR A 44 9.64 8.32 3.02
N LEU A 45 9.49 7.14 3.61
CA LEU A 45 10.48 6.07 3.44
C LEU A 45 10.21 5.28 2.16
N ALA A 46 8.94 5.00 1.90
CA ALA A 46 8.50 4.29 0.70
C ALA A 46 7.26 4.98 0.14
N ILE A 47 7.37 5.52 -1.08
CA ILE A 47 6.21 5.85 -1.92
C ILE A 47 6.46 5.25 -3.29
N GLY A 48 5.64 4.30 -3.69
CA GLY A 48 5.75 3.71 -5.02
C GLY A 48 5.40 2.23 -5.10
N SER A 49 5.63 1.68 -6.29
CA SER A 49 5.42 0.29 -6.61
C SER A 49 6.70 -0.51 -6.36
N TYR A 50 6.54 -1.61 -5.65
CA TYR A 50 7.57 -2.57 -5.29
C TYR A 50 7.20 -3.90 -5.91
N ARG A 51 8.13 -4.48 -6.65
CA ARG A 51 7.91 -5.73 -7.38
C ARG A 51 8.77 -6.83 -6.78
N ASP A 52 8.12 -7.91 -6.39
CA ASP A 52 8.73 -9.20 -6.11
C ASP A 52 8.51 -10.14 -7.30
N ILE A 53 9.04 -11.36 -7.22
CA ILE A 53 9.01 -12.32 -8.31
C ILE A 53 7.60 -12.60 -8.84
N ASP A 54 6.62 -12.70 -7.95
CA ASP A 54 5.22 -13.05 -8.27
C ASP A 54 4.19 -12.02 -7.74
N SER A 55 4.63 -10.85 -7.26
CA SER A 55 3.70 -9.85 -6.72
C SER A 55 4.16 -8.41 -6.91
N THR A 56 3.20 -7.51 -6.99
CA THR A 56 3.41 -6.06 -7.04
C THR A 56 2.67 -5.40 -5.88
N THR A 57 3.43 -4.74 -5.01
CA THR A 57 2.92 -4.01 -3.85
C THR A 57 3.01 -2.51 -4.10
N PHE A 58 1.95 -1.75 -3.83
CA PHE A 58 2.06 -0.30 -3.73
C PHE A 58 2.22 0.10 -2.26
N ALA A 59 3.29 0.84 -1.96
CA ALA A 59 3.61 1.24 -0.59
C ALA A 59 3.52 2.77 -0.41
N VAL A 60 2.94 3.19 0.72
CA VAL A 60 2.94 4.57 1.23
C VAL A 60 3.31 4.52 2.71
N VAL A 61 4.61 4.57 2.99
CA VAL A 61 5.18 4.45 4.34
C VAL A 61 5.96 5.70 4.70
N HIS A 62 5.64 6.28 5.86
CA HIS A 62 6.26 7.49 6.36
C HIS A 62 7.36 7.14 7.37
N HIS A 63 8.48 7.88 7.40
CA HIS A 63 9.61 7.56 8.28
C HIS A 63 9.30 7.59 9.79
N LYS A 64 8.20 8.26 10.18
CA LYS A 64 7.74 8.36 11.58
C LYS A 64 6.61 7.40 11.93
N LYS A 65 6.00 6.75 10.94
CA LYS A 65 4.81 5.91 11.10
C LYS A 65 5.21 4.50 10.72
N THR A 66 5.64 3.74 11.72
CA THR A 66 6.04 2.35 11.51
C THR A 66 4.81 1.45 11.43
N ARG A 67 3.70 1.78 12.12
CA ARG A 67 2.46 0.98 12.05
C ARG A 67 1.62 1.30 10.81
N GLY A 68 0.75 0.38 10.43
CA GLY A 68 -0.15 0.57 9.30
C GLY A 68 -0.97 -0.67 8.95
N ILE A 69 -1.40 -0.74 7.70
CA ILE A 69 -2.23 -1.82 7.19
C ILE A 69 -1.63 -2.37 5.90
N LYS A 70 -1.66 -3.70 5.76
CA LYS A 70 -1.54 -4.39 4.48
C LYS A 70 -2.93 -4.80 4.00
N ILE A 71 -3.27 -4.39 2.78
CA ILE A 71 -4.50 -4.81 2.10
C ILE A 71 -4.08 -5.72 0.96
N THR A 72 -4.56 -6.95 0.94
CA THR A 72 -4.34 -7.88 -0.16
C THR A 72 -5.50 -7.78 -1.14
N LEU A 73 -5.18 -7.62 -2.42
CA LEU A 73 -6.14 -7.46 -3.51
C LEU A 73 -6.08 -8.67 -4.45
N LYS A 74 -7.17 -8.93 -5.17
CA LYS A 74 -7.22 -9.86 -6.30
C LYS A 74 -7.75 -9.15 -7.54
N ASP A 75 -7.32 -9.64 -8.70
CA ASP A 75 -7.78 -9.15 -10.01
C ASP A 75 -7.52 -7.65 -10.25
N GLU A 76 -6.50 -7.08 -9.58
CA GLU A 76 -6.12 -5.66 -9.64
C GLU A 76 -4.66 -5.48 -10.10
N VAL A 77 -4.29 -4.23 -10.44
CA VAL A 77 -2.90 -3.88 -10.85
C VAL A 77 -1.86 -4.14 -9.75
N TYR A 78 -2.28 -4.06 -8.50
CA TYR A 78 -1.46 -4.36 -7.33
C TYR A 78 -2.04 -5.56 -6.62
N ASP A 79 -1.18 -6.48 -6.21
CA ASP A 79 -1.55 -7.63 -5.38
C ASP A 79 -1.68 -7.22 -3.90
N ALA A 80 -1.00 -6.14 -3.51
CA ALA A 80 -1.09 -5.61 -2.17
C ALA A 80 -0.89 -4.09 -2.10
N LEU A 81 -1.49 -3.49 -1.07
CA LEU A 81 -1.21 -2.13 -0.62
C LEU A 81 -0.59 -2.20 0.78
N VAL A 82 0.48 -1.45 1.03
CA VAL A 82 1.05 -1.26 2.37
C VAL A 82 1.02 0.22 2.71
N ILE A 83 0.19 0.62 3.67
CA ILE A 83 -0.05 2.03 3.97
C ILE A 83 0.17 2.27 5.46
N GLY A 84 1.03 3.24 5.78
CA GLY A 84 1.28 3.67 7.15
C GLY A 84 0.14 4.52 7.72
N PHE A 85 -0.32 4.18 8.92
CA PHE A 85 -1.37 4.91 9.65
C PHE A 85 -0.93 5.17 11.10
N ASP A 86 -1.44 6.25 11.70
CA ASP A 86 -1.21 6.50 13.13
C ASP A 86 -2.05 5.55 14.00
N ASP A 87 -3.26 5.22 13.53
CA ASP A 87 -4.22 4.32 14.18
C ASP A 87 -4.77 3.35 13.12
N PRO A 88 -4.04 2.25 12.82
CA PRO A 88 -4.48 1.25 11.85
C PRO A 88 -5.74 0.50 12.32
N GLU A 89 -5.98 0.36 13.62
CA GLU A 89 -7.17 -0.30 14.16
C GLU A 89 -8.45 0.40 13.70
N SER A 90 -8.54 1.71 13.88
CA SER A 90 -9.71 2.51 13.45
C SER A 90 -9.97 2.43 11.95
N ILE A 91 -8.96 2.19 11.12
CA ILE A 91 -9.11 2.05 9.67
C ILE A 91 -9.55 0.63 9.32
N ALA A 92 -8.98 -0.39 9.97
CA ALA A 92 -9.37 -1.78 9.79
C ALA A 92 -10.85 -2.01 10.14
N GLU A 93 -11.33 -1.42 11.25
CA GLU A 93 -12.74 -1.48 11.64
C GLU A 93 -13.66 -0.87 10.56
N LYS A 94 -13.29 0.27 9.98
CA LYS A 94 -14.06 0.90 8.89
C LYS A 94 -14.11 0.04 7.65
N LEU A 95 -13.02 -0.63 7.30
CA LEU A 95 -12.96 -1.55 6.16
C LEU A 95 -13.85 -2.78 6.41
N GLN A 96 -13.86 -3.31 7.63
CA GLN A 96 -14.74 -4.44 7.99
C GLN A 96 -16.23 -4.10 7.89
N ILE A 97 -16.64 -2.86 8.14
CA ILE A 97 -18.05 -2.45 7.99
C ILE A 97 -18.49 -2.40 6.52
N LEU A 98 -17.54 -2.26 5.59
CA LEU A 98 -17.80 -2.11 4.15
C LEU A 98 -17.75 -3.44 3.38
N MET A 99 -17.22 -4.52 3.99
CA MET A 99 -17.10 -5.86 3.42
C MET A 99 -18.27 -6.74 3.83
#